data_AF-A0A139NNI1-F1
#
_entry.id   AF-A0A139NNI1-F1
#
_cell.length_a   1.000
_cell.length_b   1.000
_cell.length_c   1.000
_cell.angle_alpha   90.00
_cell.angle_beta   90.00
_cell.angle_gamma   90.00
#
_symmetry.space_group_name_H-M   'P 1'
#
loop_
_entity.id
_entity.type
_entity.pdbx_description
1 polymer ?
#
loop_
_entity_poly.entity_id
_entity_poly.type
_entity_poly.pdbx_seq_one_letter_code
_entity_poly.pdbx_strand_id
1 'polypeptide(L)'
;MVDMAHIAGLVAAGLHPSPVPYADITTTTTHKTLRGPRGGLILTNDEALAKKINSAIFPGIQGGPLEHVIAAKAVAFKEVLDPAFKVYAQQIFGQCSGHGSGLPPA
;
A
#
# COMPACT_ATOMS: atom_id res chain seq x y z
N MET A 1 1.36 -15.01 -2.84
CA MET A 1 1.34 -13.59 -3.27
C MET A 1 0.06 -12.93 -2.78
N VAL A 2 0.14 -11.73 -2.22
CA VAL A 2 -1.02 -10.94 -1.76
C VAL A 2 -1.01 -9.55 -2.41
N ASP A 3 -2.16 -9.10 -2.92
CA ASP A 3 -2.34 -7.70 -3.36
C ASP A 3 -3.11 -6.93 -2.28
N MET A 4 -2.48 -5.93 -1.68
CA MET A 4 -3.05 -5.09 -0.62
C MET A 4 -3.44 -3.69 -1.10
N ALA A 5 -3.58 -3.46 -2.41
CA ALA A 5 -3.77 -2.13 -3.00
C ALA A 5 -4.88 -1.27 -2.37
N HIS A 6 -6.01 -1.88 -1.97
CA HIS A 6 -7.14 -1.16 -1.37
C HIS A 6 -6.97 -0.93 0.14
N ILE A 7 -6.21 -1.78 0.83
CA ILE A 7 -6.09 -1.74 2.30
C ILE A 7 -4.73 -1.23 2.77
N ALA A 8 -3.81 -0.89 1.87
CA ALA A 8 -2.43 -0.55 2.21
C ALA A 8 -2.28 0.60 3.22
N GLY A 9 -3.15 1.62 3.17
CA GLY A 9 -3.17 2.67 4.19
C GLY A 9 -3.65 2.18 5.56
N LEU A 10 -4.61 1.26 5.60
CA LEU A 10 -5.10 0.67 6.85
C LEU A 10 -4.06 -0.28 7.47
N VAL A 11 -3.34 -1.02 6.63
CA VAL A 11 -2.19 -1.85 7.05
C VAL A 11 -1.09 -0.97 7.62
N ALA A 12 -0.73 0.12 6.93
CA ALA A 12 0.30 1.06 7.39
C ALA A 12 -0.09 1.78 8.71
N ALA A 13 -1.38 2.07 8.91
CA ALA A 13 -1.91 2.66 10.14
C ALA A 13 -2.06 1.64 11.29
N GLY A 14 -1.84 0.35 11.05
CA GLY A 14 -2.02 -0.72 12.03
C GLY A 14 -3.49 -1.04 12.36
N LEU A 15 -4.42 -0.67 11.49
CA LEU A 15 -5.87 -0.93 11.63
C LEU A 15 -6.32 -2.20 10.89
N HIS A 16 -5.45 -2.80 10.08
CA HIS A 16 -5.68 -4.06 9.41
C HIS A 16 -4.43 -4.94 9.56
N PRO A 17 -4.57 -6.27 9.80
CA PRO A 17 -3.42 -7.18 9.84
C PRO A 17 -2.54 -7.06 8.60
N SER A 18 -1.22 -7.03 8.81
CA SER A 18 -0.25 -6.94 7.72
C SER A 18 -0.03 -8.31 7.07
N PRO A 19 -0.11 -8.43 5.73
CA PRO A 19 0.24 -9.65 5.03
C PRO A 19 1.76 -9.83 4.85
N VAL A 20 2.55 -8.77 5.07
CA VAL A 20 4.00 -8.75 4.79
C VAL A 20 4.80 -9.83 5.55
N PRO A 21 4.48 -10.18 6.81
CA PRO A 21 5.21 -11.25 7.51
C PRO A 21 4.89 -12.67 7.00
N TYR A 22 3.77 -12.85 6.28
CA TYR A 22 3.25 -14.17 5.92
C TYR A 22 3.33 -14.47 4.42
N ALA A 23 3.29 -13.44 3.58
CA ALA A 23 3.30 -13.58 2.13
C ALA A 23 4.73 -13.44 1.57
N ASP A 24 5.13 -14.36 0.70
CA ASP A 24 6.43 -14.29 0.02
C ASP A 24 6.58 -13.02 -0.82
N ILE A 25 5.48 -12.57 -1.42
CA ILE A 25 5.39 -11.35 -2.24
C ILE A 25 4.10 -10.63 -1.88
N THR A 26 4.21 -9.34 -1.57
CA THR A 26 3.08 -8.42 -1.39
C THR A 26 3.16 -7.29 -2.41
N THR A 27 2.09 -7.04 -3.16
CA THR A 27 1.99 -5.92 -4.09
C THR A 27 1.00 -4.88 -3.59
N THR A 28 1.17 -3.62 -3.99
CA THR A 28 0.21 -2.56 -3.68
C THR A 28 0.31 -1.39 -4.64
N THR A 29 -0.77 -0.60 -4.70
CA THR A 29 -0.79 0.73 -5.33
C THR A 29 -0.58 1.83 -4.30
N THR A 30 0.07 2.93 -4.68
CA THR A 30 0.39 4.03 -3.76
C THR A 30 -0.70 5.09 -3.60
N HIS A 31 -1.74 5.11 -4.45
CA HIS A 31 -2.70 6.23 -4.55
C HIS A 31 -4.06 6.02 -3.87
N LYS A 32 -4.37 4.80 -3.42
CA LYS A 32 -5.66 4.50 -2.77
C LYS A 32 -5.63 4.93 -1.31
N THR A 33 -5.76 3.99 -0.38
CA THR A 33 -5.75 4.30 1.06
C THR A 33 -4.39 4.83 1.55
N LEU A 34 -3.31 4.65 0.79
CA LEU A 34 -2.00 5.29 1.04
C LEU A 34 -1.92 6.76 0.61
N ARG A 35 -2.88 7.27 -0.17
CA ARG A 35 -3.00 8.70 -0.58
C ARG A 35 -1.79 9.34 -1.29
N GLY A 36 -0.88 8.52 -1.80
CA GLY A 36 0.26 9.00 -2.59
C GLY A 36 -0.03 9.18 -4.08
N PRO A 37 1.01 9.41 -4.91
CA PRO A 37 0.86 9.50 -6.37
C PRO A 37 0.50 8.15 -6.98
N ARG A 38 0.05 8.13 -8.24
CA ARG A 38 -0.18 6.88 -8.99
C ARG A 38 1.13 6.12 -9.19
N GLY A 39 1.12 4.84 -8.85
CA GLY A 39 2.27 3.95 -8.95
C GLY A 39 2.04 2.67 -8.14
N GLY A 40 3.03 1.79 -8.14
CA GLY A 40 3.02 0.54 -7.37
C GLY A 40 4.27 0.31 -6.55
N LEU A 41 4.19 -0.71 -5.69
CA LEU A 41 5.29 -1.29 -4.91
C LEU A 41 5.19 -2.82 -4.99
N ILE A 42 6.35 -3.48 -4.97
CA ILE A 42 6.48 -4.93 -4.81
C ILE A 42 7.38 -5.15 -3.59
N LEU A 43 6.87 -5.85 -2.59
CA LEU A 43 7.55 -6.11 -1.31
C LEU A 43 7.81 -7.61 -1.18
N THR A 44 9.01 -7.95 -0.72
CA THR A 44 9.42 -9.32 -0.37
C THR A 44 10.54 -9.26 0.67
N ASN A 45 10.63 -10.27 1.52
CA ASN A 45 11.74 -10.44 2.47
C ASN A 45 12.77 -11.46 1.98
N ASP A 46 12.59 -12.02 0.78
CA ASP A 46 13.51 -13.00 0.16
C ASP A 46 14.37 -12.31 -0.91
N GLU A 47 15.69 -12.29 -0.70
CA GLU A 47 16.66 -11.69 -1.62
C GLU A 47 16.69 -12.37 -3.00
N ALA A 48 16.47 -13.68 -3.07
CA ALA A 48 16.43 -14.41 -4.33
C ALA A 48 15.19 -14.03 -5.15
N LEU A 49 14.05 -13.82 -4.50
CA LEU A 49 12.85 -13.28 -5.14
C LEU A 49 13.06 -11.81 -5.54
N ALA A 50 13.66 -10.99 -4.67
CA ALA A 50 13.95 -9.59 -4.96
C ALA A 50 14.82 -9.43 -6.22
N LYS A 51 15.87 -10.25 -6.36
CA LYS A 51 16.73 -10.24 -7.56
C LYS A 51 15.95 -10.59 -8.83
N LYS A 52 15.12 -11.63 -8.79
CA LYS A 52 14.27 -12.05 -9.92
C LYS A 52 13.27 -10.95 -10.30
N ILE A 53 12.62 -10.34 -9.31
CA ILE A 53 11.66 -9.24 -9.52
C ILE A 53 12.36 -8.03 -10.13
N ASN A 54 13.50 -7.60 -9.58
CA ASN A 54 14.23 -6.45 -10.10
C ASN A 54 14.63 -6.65 -11.56
N SER A 55 15.17 -7.82 -11.92
CA SER A 55 15.51 -8.15 -13.31
C SER A 55 14.29 -8.22 -14.24
N ALA A 56 13.14 -8.67 -13.72
CA ALA A 56 11.89 -8.69 -14.49
C ALA A 56 11.34 -7.28 -14.74
N ILE A 57 11.50 -6.35 -13.78
CA ILE A 57 11.10 -4.95 -13.95
C ILE A 57 12.05 -4.23 -14.90
N PHE A 58 13.36 -4.30 -14.64
CA PHE A 58 14.39 -3.70 -15.50
C PHE A 58 15.54 -4.69 -15.69
N PRO A 59 15.94 -5.02 -16.93
CA PRO A 59 15.51 -4.43 -18.20
C PRO A 59 14.27 -5.07 -18.83
N GLY A 60 13.52 -5.91 -18.11
CA GLY A 60 12.45 -6.73 -18.68
C GLY A 60 11.21 -5.95 -19.19
N ILE A 61 10.47 -5.31 -18.30
CA ILE A 61 9.15 -4.71 -18.63
C ILE A 61 9.24 -3.18 -18.76
N GLN A 62 10.08 -2.53 -17.98
CA GLN A 62 10.23 -1.08 -17.91
C GLN A 62 11.64 -0.65 -18.35
N GLY A 63 11.71 0.55 -18.92
CA GLY A 63 12.97 1.24 -19.21
C GLY A 63 13.39 2.14 -18.04
N GLY A 64 13.50 3.43 -18.31
CA GLY A 64 13.88 4.42 -17.28
C GLY A 64 12.82 4.60 -16.18
N PRO A 65 13.23 4.74 -14.91
CA PRO A 65 12.32 4.99 -13.80
C PRO A 65 11.70 6.39 -13.87
N LEU A 66 10.49 6.53 -13.33
CA LEU A 66 9.80 7.81 -13.20
C LEU A 66 10.20 8.49 -11.87
N GLU A 67 11.38 9.12 -11.85
CA GLU A 67 11.96 9.69 -10.62
C GLU A 67 11.06 10.71 -9.92
N HIS A 68 10.32 11.52 -10.67
CA HIS A 68 9.34 12.47 -10.11
C HIS A 68 8.22 11.77 -9.34
N VAL A 69 7.79 10.57 -9.78
CA VAL A 69 6.81 9.75 -9.06
C VAL A 69 7.45 9.09 -7.84
N ILE A 70 8.71 8.65 -7.93
CA ILE A 70 9.44 8.08 -6.79
C ILE A 70 9.59 9.12 -5.67
N ALA A 71 9.96 10.36 -6.01
CA ALA A 71 10.03 11.46 -5.06
C ALA A 71 8.68 11.74 -4.39
N ALA A 72 7.59 11.79 -5.16
CA ALA A 72 6.25 12.00 -4.63
C ALA A 72 5.78 10.82 -3.72
N LYS A 73 6.20 9.58 -4.01
CA LYS A 73 5.94 8.43 -3.12
C LYS A 73 6.65 8.60 -1.78
N ALA A 74 7.90 9.08 -1.78
CA ALA A 74 8.66 9.30 -0.55
C ALA A 74 7.98 10.34 0.37
N VAL A 75 7.45 11.42 -0.22
CA VAL A 75 6.65 12.42 0.52
C VAL A 75 5.40 11.78 1.11
N ALA A 76 4.65 11.01 0.31
CA ALA A 76 3.45 10.33 0.79
C ALA A 76 3.73 9.34 1.92
N PHE A 77 4.84 8.58 1.87
CA PHE A 77 5.23 7.68 2.96
C PHE A 77 5.60 8.43 4.23
N LYS A 78 6.21 9.60 4.11
CA LYS A 78 6.45 10.48 5.27
C LYS A 78 5.13 10.92 5.91
N GLU A 79 4.13 11.28 5.12
CA GLU A 79 2.80 11.64 5.63
C GLU A 79 2.12 10.45 6.33
N VAL A 80 2.26 9.23 5.79
CA VAL A 80 1.70 8.01 6.41
C VAL A 80 2.33 7.69 7.76
N LEU A 81 3.60 8.07 7.97
CA LEU A 81 4.30 7.91 9.25
C LEU A 81 3.86 8.96 10.30
N ASP A 82 3.16 10.03 9.90
CA ASP A 82 2.65 11.04 10.81
C ASP A 82 1.50 10.45 11.67
N PRO A 83 1.48 10.64 13.00
CA PRO A 83 0.39 10.19 13.86
C PRO A 83 -1.00 10.66 13.42
N ALA A 84 -1.11 11.83 12.78
CA ALA A 84 -2.36 12.35 12.24
C ALA A 84 -2.95 11.42 11.16
N PHE A 85 -2.11 10.69 10.43
CA PHE A 85 -2.58 9.72 9.43
C PHE A 85 -3.34 8.56 10.08
N LYS A 86 -2.90 8.09 11.26
CA LYS A 86 -3.62 7.04 12.00
C LYS A 86 -5.00 7.51 12.45
N VAL A 87 -5.12 8.76 12.91
CA VAL A 87 -6.42 9.37 13.27
C VAL A 87 -7.34 9.43 12.05
N TYR A 88 -6.81 9.88 10.91
CA TYR A 88 -7.53 9.89 9.63
C TYR A 88 -8.02 8.48 9.24
N ALA A 89 -7.15 7.46 9.33
CA ALA A 89 -7.50 6.10 8.98
C ALA A 89 -8.57 5.50 9.92
N GLN A 90 -8.54 5.85 11.22
CA GLN A 90 -9.58 5.46 12.17
C GLN A 90 -10.94 6.07 11.84
N GLN A 91 -10.97 7.32 11.38
CA GLN A 91 -12.22 7.97 10.96
C GLN A 91 -12.85 7.26 9.76
N ILE A 92 -12.06 6.87 8.75
CA ILE A 92 -12.55 6.10 7.60
C ILE A 92 -13.14 4.77 8.06
N PHE A 93 -12.41 4.04 8.92
CA PHE A 93 -12.86 2.75 9.43
C PHE A 93 -14.18 2.86 10.22
N GLY A 94 -14.28 3.89 11.08
CA GLY A 94 -15.49 4.19 11.83
C GLY A 94 -16.67 4.59 10.95
N GLN A 95 -16.43 5.42 9.92
CA GLN A 95 -17.47 5.81 8.95
C GLN A 95 -18.03 4.61 8.20
N CYS A 96 -17.17 3.71 7.70
CA CYS A 96 -17.63 2.50 7.01
C CYS A 96 -18.49 1.61 7.94
N SER A 97 -18.10 1.48 9.21
CA SER A 97 -18.87 0.71 10.19
C SER A 97 -20.24 1.33 10.47
N GLY A 98 -20.30 2.65 10.61
CA GLY A 98 -21.57 3.37 10.83
C GLY A 98 -22.50 3.36 9.61
N HIS A 99 -21.97 3.38 8.39
CA HIS A 99 -22.78 3.22 7.17
C HIS A 99 -23.32 1.79 7.04
N GLY A 100 -22.55 0.77 7.44
CA GLY A 100 -22.98 -0.62 7.43
C GLY A 100 -24.17 -0.90 8.36
N SER A 101 -24.21 -0.27 9.54
CA SER A 101 -25.32 -0.41 10.49
C SER A 101 -26.63 0.25 10.05
N GLY A 102 -26.58 1.12 9.03
CA GLY A 102 -27.76 1.79 8.47
C GLY A 102 -28.36 1.10 7.24
N LEU A 103 -27.73 0.03 6.75
CA LEU A 103 -28.25 -0.73 5.60
C LEU A 103 -29.30 -1.74 6.09
N PRO A 104 -30.49 -1.81 5.46
CA PRO A 104 -31.48 -2.83 5.79
C PRO A 104 -30.86 -4.22 5.56
N PRO A 105 -31.23 -5.24 6.38
CA PRO A 105 -30.76 -6.59 6.15
C PRO A 105 -31.19 -7.04 4.74
N ALA A 106 -30.23 -7.63 4.01
CA ALA A 106 -30.44 -8.18 2.67
C ALA A 106 -31.34 -9.43 2.72
#